data_AF-A0A0D6B8N0-F1
#
_entry.id   AF-A0A0D6B8N0-F1
#
_cell.length_a   1.000
_cell.length_b   1.000
_cell.length_c   1.000
_cell.angle_alpha   90.00
_cell.angle_beta   90.00
_cell.angle_gamma   90.00
#
_symmetry.space_group_name_H-M   'P 1'
#
loop_
_entity.id
_entity.type
_entity.pdbx_description
1 polymer ?
#
loop_
_entity_poly.entity_id
_entity_poly.type
_entity_poly.pdbx_seq_one_letter_code
_entity_poly.pdbx_strand_id
1 'polypeptide(L)'
;MIRIPRFVPVLTALALTSAGTALAQGAPDTASGMLVELNAAAETPAGACRLTYVATNRSETGLSEIAYEVAVFDAEGIVSQLLVLDFGAMPPGKTRVVQFDMPDQPCEAISRIVVNAAPGCVRAEDGAQSPVCLDGLETRARGAIQFGL
;
A
#
# COMPACT_ATOMS: atom_id res chain seq x y z
N MET A 1 -48.67 -82.64 -6.11
CA MET A 1 -47.35 -82.22 -6.62
C MET A 1 -46.87 -81.03 -5.80
N ILE A 2 -45.76 -81.19 -5.10
CA ILE A 2 -45.17 -80.25 -4.13
C ILE A 2 -44.35 -79.18 -4.87
N ARG A 3 -44.44 -77.89 -4.48
CA ARG A 3 -43.39 -76.89 -4.69
C ARG A 3 -43.35 -75.88 -3.53
N ILE A 4 -42.16 -75.77 -2.96
CA ILE A 4 -41.76 -75.04 -1.74
C ILE A 4 -41.40 -73.57 -2.10
N PRO A 5 -41.60 -72.59 -1.20
CA PRO A 5 -41.37 -71.17 -1.48
C PRO A 5 -39.92 -70.73 -1.19
N ARG A 6 -39.49 -69.61 -1.77
CA ARG A 6 -38.30 -68.88 -1.31
C ARG A 6 -38.57 -67.38 -1.27
N PHE A 7 -38.51 -66.85 -0.04
CA PHE A 7 -38.43 -65.44 0.31
C PHE A 7 -37.11 -64.84 -0.18
N VAL A 8 -37.13 -63.59 -0.66
CA VAL A 8 -35.94 -62.77 -0.92
C VAL A 8 -36.09 -61.46 -0.12
N PRO A 9 -35.05 -61.01 0.62
CA PRO A 9 -35.17 -59.92 1.57
C PRO A 9 -34.98 -58.54 0.93
N VAL A 10 -35.62 -57.55 1.55
CA VAL A 10 -35.52 -56.11 1.30
C VAL A 10 -34.22 -55.57 1.90
N LEU A 11 -33.42 -54.82 1.13
CA LEU A 11 -32.29 -54.03 1.63
C LEU A 11 -32.56 -52.53 1.41
N THR A 12 -32.71 -51.82 2.52
CA THR A 12 -32.91 -50.37 2.62
C THR A 12 -31.55 -49.67 2.63
N ALA A 13 -31.26 -48.80 1.65
CA ALA A 13 -30.02 -48.02 1.60
C ALA A 13 -30.24 -46.59 2.12
N LEU A 14 -29.49 -46.24 3.17
CA LEU A 14 -29.49 -44.96 3.87
C LEU A 14 -28.54 -43.97 3.16
N ALA A 15 -29.05 -42.90 2.55
CA ALA A 15 -28.23 -41.89 1.90
C ALA A 15 -27.81 -40.79 2.89
N LEU A 16 -26.51 -40.72 3.21
CA LEU A 16 -25.90 -39.70 4.06
C LEU A 16 -25.73 -38.37 3.31
N THR A 17 -26.21 -37.29 3.91
CA THR A 17 -26.00 -35.89 3.52
C THR A 17 -24.59 -35.42 3.89
N SER A 18 -23.79 -35.01 2.90
CA SER A 18 -22.52 -34.30 3.12
C SER A 18 -22.71 -32.79 2.92
N ALA A 19 -22.79 -32.05 4.03
CA ALA A 19 -22.67 -30.61 4.05
C ALA A 19 -21.20 -30.22 3.80
N GLY A 20 -20.89 -29.71 2.61
CA GLY A 20 -19.57 -29.18 2.28
C GLY A 20 -19.35 -27.82 2.97
N THR A 21 -18.42 -27.76 3.90
CA THR A 21 -17.89 -26.50 4.45
C THR A 21 -16.96 -25.87 3.43
N ALA A 22 -17.42 -24.81 2.76
CA ALA A 22 -16.57 -23.96 1.94
C ALA A 22 -15.66 -23.11 2.84
N LEU A 23 -14.38 -23.48 2.94
CA LEU A 23 -13.36 -22.63 3.55
C LEU A 23 -12.96 -21.56 2.53
N ALA A 24 -13.43 -20.33 2.73
CA ALA A 24 -12.88 -19.15 2.07
C ALA A 24 -11.48 -18.88 2.65
N GLN A 25 -10.44 -19.35 1.97
CA GLN A 25 -9.07 -18.96 2.28
C GLN A 25 -8.86 -17.53 1.77
N GLY A 26 -8.83 -16.55 2.67
CA GLY A 26 -8.34 -15.21 2.34
C GLY A 26 -6.89 -15.33 1.87
N ALA A 27 -6.58 -14.81 0.68
CA ALA A 27 -5.22 -14.75 0.18
C ALA A 27 -4.33 -14.01 1.19
N PRO A 28 -3.10 -14.48 1.46
CA PRO A 28 -2.16 -13.70 2.25
C PRO A 28 -1.94 -12.37 1.53
N ASP A 29 -2.10 -11.28 2.27
CA ASP A 29 -1.85 -9.92 1.80
C ASP A 29 -0.32 -9.78 1.59
N THR A 30 0.17 -10.24 0.44
CA THR A 30 1.56 -10.06 -0.02
C THR A 30 1.73 -8.62 -0.45
N ALA A 31 1.57 -7.69 0.49
CA ALA A 31 1.87 -6.29 0.30
C ALA A 31 3.39 -6.13 0.08
N SER A 32 3.82 -6.32 -1.16
CA SER A 32 5.20 -6.16 -1.60
C SER A 32 5.47 -4.71 -1.94
N GLY A 33 6.61 -4.16 -1.50
CA GLY A 33 7.06 -2.84 -1.92
C GLY A 33 6.95 -1.78 -0.83
N MET A 34 6.82 -0.52 -1.26
CA MET A 34 6.80 0.63 -0.35
C MET A 34 5.36 1.06 -0.05
N LEU A 35 5.12 1.52 1.17
CA LEU A 35 3.92 2.27 1.51
C LEU A 35 4.33 3.69 1.87
N VAL A 36 3.73 4.70 1.23
CA VAL A 36 3.93 6.11 1.57
C VAL A 36 2.58 6.73 1.92
N GLU A 37 2.47 7.29 3.12
CA GLU A 37 1.24 7.91 3.61
C GLU A 37 1.48 9.41 3.83
N LEU A 38 0.65 10.26 3.22
CA LEU A 38 0.46 11.63 3.69
C LEU A 38 -0.39 11.57 4.96
N ASN A 39 0.30 11.60 6.10
CA ASN A 39 -0.30 11.35 7.41
C ASN A 39 -0.99 12.59 7.98
N ALA A 40 -0.40 13.76 7.78
CA ALA A 40 -0.96 15.03 8.22
C ALA A 40 -0.52 16.19 7.33
N ALA A 41 -1.37 17.21 7.27
CA ALA A 41 -1.07 18.54 6.75
C ALA A 41 -1.54 19.56 7.78
N ALA A 42 -0.68 20.47 8.19
CA ALA A 42 -0.99 21.45 9.22
C ALA A 42 -0.40 22.82 8.87
N GLU A 43 -1.20 23.87 9.07
CA GLU A 43 -0.71 25.24 8.95
C GLU A 43 0.36 25.52 10.00
N THR A 44 1.46 26.13 9.57
CA THR A 44 2.49 26.66 10.47
C THR A 44 2.17 28.10 10.87
N PRO A 45 2.78 28.62 11.95
CA PRO A 45 2.61 30.03 12.32
C PRO A 45 3.06 31.03 11.25
N ALA A 46 3.92 30.60 10.32
CA ALA A 46 4.40 31.40 9.20
C ALA A 46 3.48 31.35 7.97
N GLY A 47 2.35 30.62 8.04
CA GLY A 47 1.42 30.46 6.91
C GLY A 47 1.86 29.43 5.85
N ALA A 48 2.92 28.68 6.12
CA ALA A 48 3.34 27.54 5.29
C ALA A 48 2.59 26.27 5.68
N CYS A 49 2.33 25.38 4.72
CA CYS A 49 1.80 24.06 4.98
C CYS A 49 2.90 23.07 5.38
N ARG A 50 2.83 22.55 6.61
CA ARG A 50 3.68 21.45 7.06
C ARG A 50 3.04 20.12 6.72
N LEU A 51 3.64 19.40 5.79
CA LEU A 51 3.28 18.04 5.41
C LEU A 51 4.06 17.03 6.26
N THR A 52 3.39 16.00 6.76
CA THR A 52 4.01 14.88 7.48
C THR A 52 3.79 13.60 6.70
N TYR A 53 4.89 12.96 6.30
CA TYR A 53 4.88 11.71 5.55
C TYR A 53 5.37 10.55 6.41
N VAL A 54 4.73 9.39 6.24
CA VAL A 54 5.16 8.12 6.83
C VAL A 54 5.43 7.15 5.70
N ALA A 55 6.68 6.69 5.58
CA ALA A 55 7.06 5.65 4.64
C ALA A 55 7.37 4.34 5.38
N THR A 56 6.95 3.21 4.83
CA THR A 56 7.28 1.87 5.33
C THR A 56 7.80 1.01 4.19
N ASN A 57 8.98 0.42 4.38
CA ASN A 57 9.48 -0.62 3.48
C ASN A 57 8.84 -1.96 3.87
N ARG A 58 7.87 -2.41 3.07
CA ARG A 58 7.19 -3.70 3.26
C ARG A 58 7.80 -4.79 2.39
N SER A 59 8.84 -4.48 1.63
CA SER A 59 9.59 -5.46 0.84
C SER A 59 10.69 -6.12 1.67
N GLU A 60 11.16 -7.27 1.18
CA GLU A 60 12.38 -7.94 1.69
C GLU A 60 13.67 -7.28 1.19
N THR A 61 13.58 -6.29 0.29
CA THR A 61 14.74 -5.58 -0.25
C THR A 61 15.14 -4.45 0.69
N GLY A 62 16.32 -4.55 1.29
CA GLY A 62 16.91 -3.43 2.01
C GLY A 62 17.37 -2.32 1.06
N LEU A 63 17.01 -1.08 1.37
CA LEU A 63 17.39 0.09 0.58
C LEU A 63 18.39 0.95 1.35
N SER A 64 19.50 1.32 0.73
CA SER A 64 20.47 2.27 1.30
C SER A 64 20.05 3.72 1.07
N GLU A 65 19.24 3.95 0.05
CA GLU A 65 18.67 5.25 -0.30
C GLU A 65 17.29 5.04 -0.92
N ILE A 66 16.32 5.85 -0.48
CA ILE A 66 15.03 5.97 -1.12
C ILE A 66 14.53 7.41 -1.08
N ALA A 67 14.12 7.90 -2.24
CA ALA A 67 13.53 9.22 -2.38
C ALA A 67 12.44 9.19 -3.44
N TYR A 68 11.34 9.91 -3.18
CA TYR A 68 10.23 10.08 -4.12
C TYR A 68 10.15 11.52 -4.59
N GLU A 69 10.12 11.72 -5.90
CA GLU A 69 9.69 12.99 -6.47
C GLU A 69 8.16 13.04 -6.47
N VAL A 70 7.60 14.13 -5.95
CA VAL A 70 6.17 14.38 -5.92
C VAL A 70 5.82 15.70 -6.60
N ALA A 71 4.72 15.70 -7.34
CA ALA A 71 4.10 16.89 -7.90
C ALA A 71 2.99 17.39 -6.98
N VAL A 72 3.05 18.67 -6.62
CA VAL A 72 2.03 19.36 -5.83
C VAL A 72 1.12 20.12 -6.78
N PHE A 73 -0.19 19.94 -6.62
CA PHE A 73 -1.20 20.65 -7.39
C PHE A 73 -1.91 21.67 -6.51
N ASP A 74 -2.11 22.87 -7.04
CA ASP A 74 -2.88 23.92 -6.38
C ASP A 74 -4.39 23.62 -6.35
N ALA A 75 -5.18 24.52 -5.78
CA ALA A 75 -6.64 24.40 -5.67
C ALA A 75 -7.34 24.32 -7.05
N GLU A 76 -6.74 24.92 -8.08
CA GLU A 76 -7.23 24.90 -9.47
C GLU A 76 -6.80 23.63 -10.22
N GLY A 77 -5.95 22.80 -9.60
CA GLY A 77 -5.45 21.56 -10.16
C GLY A 77 -4.30 21.74 -11.15
N ILE A 78 -3.59 22.87 -11.08
CA ILE A 78 -2.35 23.16 -11.82
C ILE A 78 -1.17 22.71 -10.96
N VAL A 79 -0.13 22.16 -11.61
CA VAL A 79 1.11 21.80 -10.90
C VAL A 79 1.79 23.09 -10.46
N SER A 80 1.92 23.29 -9.15
CA SER A 80 2.58 24.46 -8.58
C SER A 80 4.06 24.20 -8.33
N GLN A 81 4.41 22.99 -7.86
CA GLN A 81 5.77 22.65 -7.42
C GLN A 81 6.10 21.16 -7.63
N LEU A 82 7.38 20.85 -7.82
CA LEU A 82 7.94 19.50 -7.71
C LEU A 82 8.86 19.44 -6.49
N LEU A 83 8.78 18.37 -5.72
CA LEU A 83 9.55 18.18 -4.48
C LEU A 83 10.15 16.79 -4.44
N VAL A 84 11.25 16.62 -3.71
CA VAL A 84 11.82 15.31 -3.41
C VAL A 84 11.68 15.02 -1.93
N LEU A 85 10.95 13.95 -1.61
CA LEU A 85 10.80 13.39 -0.27
C LEU A 85 11.90 12.35 -0.06
N ASP A 86 12.94 12.71 0.69
CA ASP A 86 14.06 11.82 1.02
C ASP A 86 13.81 11.07 2.34
N PHE A 87 13.80 9.74 2.26
CA PHE A 87 13.65 8.85 3.41
C PHE A 87 14.96 8.14 3.79
N GLY A 88 16.02 8.30 3.00
CA GLY A 88 17.35 7.70 3.23
C GLY A 88 17.31 6.17 3.29
N ALA A 89 18.16 5.59 4.13
CA ALA A 89 18.24 4.13 4.27
C ALA A 89 16.98 3.54 4.94
N MET A 90 16.42 2.51 4.32
CA MET A 90 15.24 1.78 4.79
C MET A 90 15.46 0.26 4.64
N PRO A 91 15.94 -0.42 5.71
CA PRO A 91 15.93 -1.88 5.79
C PRO A 91 14.50 -2.47 5.67
N PRO A 92 14.37 -3.78 5.42
CA PRO A 92 13.06 -4.45 5.42
C PRO A 92 12.27 -4.19 6.71
N GLY A 93 10.98 -3.88 6.58
CA GLY A 93 10.08 -3.57 7.69
C GLY A 93 10.28 -2.18 8.33
N LYS A 94 11.29 -1.39 7.91
CA LYS A 94 11.54 -0.08 8.51
C LYS A 94 10.43 0.90 8.17
N THR A 95 9.94 1.60 9.19
CA THR A 95 9.10 2.80 9.04
C THR A 95 9.91 4.06 9.34
N ARG A 96 9.71 5.10 8.55
CA ARG A 96 10.29 6.43 8.75
C ARG A 96 9.21 7.50 8.62
N VAL A 97 9.34 8.53 9.46
CA VAL A 97 8.50 9.73 9.40
C VAL A 97 9.38 10.91 9.03
N VAL A 98 8.93 11.72 8.08
CA VAL A 98 9.58 12.98 7.70
C VAL A 98 8.55 14.10 7.66
N GLN A 99 8.99 15.33 7.89
CA GLN A 99 8.18 16.52 7.75
C GLN A 99 8.79 17.45 6.72
N PHE A 100 7.95 18.11 5.95
CA PHE A 100 8.34 19.07 4.95
C PHE A 100 7.44 20.31 5.04
N ASP A 101 8.05 21.48 5.12
CA ASP A 101 7.33 22.75 5.10
C ASP A 101 7.29 23.29 3.68
N MET A 102 6.08 23.58 3.19
CA MET A 102 5.84 24.20 1.90
C MET A 102 5.97 25.73 2.03
N PRO A 103 7.09 26.34 1.62
CA PRO A 103 7.23 27.78 1.71
C PRO A 103 6.16 28.46 0.83
N ASP A 104 5.60 29.57 1.33
CA ASP A 104 4.64 30.42 0.63
C ASP A 104 3.37 29.70 0.11
N GLN A 105 3.05 28.53 0.67
CA GLN A 105 1.93 27.70 0.24
C GLN A 105 1.13 27.23 1.47
N PRO A 106 -0.07 27.79 1.72
CA PRO A 106 -0.94 27.29 2.78
C PRO A 106 -1.56 25.95 2.35
N CYS A 107 -1.98 25.15 3.33
CA CYS A 107 -2.52 23.82 3.10
C CYS A 107 -3.82 23.85 2.30
N GLU A 108 -4.66 24.88 2.51
CA GLU A 108 -5.92 25.04 1.77
C GLU A 108 -5.73 25.27 0.27
N ALA A 109 -4.56 25.76 -0.14
CA ALA A 109 -4.23 25.99 -1.53
C ALA A 109 -3.68 24.74 -2.23
N ILE A 110 -3.61 23.58 -1.56
CA ILE A 110 -3.15 22.31 -2.13
C ILE A 110 -4.34 21.37 -2.32
N SER A 111 -4.64 20.97 -3.57
CA SER A 111 -5.72 20.02 -3.84
C SER A 111 -5.29 18.56 -3.72
N ARG A 112 -4.13 18.24 -4.30
CA ARG A 112 -3.58 16.88 -4.33
C ARG A 112 -2.07 16.90 -4.52
N ILE A 113 -1.45 15.79 -4.13
CA ILE A 113 -0.03 15.50 -4.34
C ILE A 113 0.08 14.15 -5.03
N VAL A 114 0.94 14.05 -6.03
CA VAL A 114 1.11 12.84 -6.86
C VAL A 114 2.57 12.44 -6.87
N VAL A 115 2.87 11.14 -6.71
CA VAL A 115 4.23 10.61 -6.90
C VAL A 115 4.53 10.57 -8.40
N ASN A 116 5.56 11.31 -8.82
CA ASN A 116 5.97 11.39 -10.21
C ASN A 116 7.10 10.41 -10.56
N ALA A 117 8.06 10.24 -9.63
CA ALA A 117 9.21 9.35 -9.82
C ALA A 117 9.80 8.89 -8.48
N ALA A 118 10.70 7.90 -8.54
CA ALA A 118 11.56 7.51 -7.42
C ALA A 118 13.03 7.73 -7.79
N PRO A 119 13.53 8.98 -7.77
CA PRO A 119 14.92 9.28 -8.15
C PRO A 119 15.95 8.59 -7.23
N GLY A 120 15.54 8.19 -6.02
CA GLY A 120 16.31 7.31 -5.14
C GLY A 120 15.58 5.98 -4.96
N CYS A 121 16.22 4.88 -5.35
CA CYS A 121 15.79 3.52 -5.00
C CYS A 121 16.96 2.54 -5.11
N VAL A 122 17.90 2.62 -4.16
CA VAL A 122 19.17 1.91 -4.24
C VAL A 122 19.18 0.73 -3.28
N ARG A 123 19.46 -0.48 -3.78
CA ARG A 123 19.62 -1.68 -2.94
C ARG A 123 20.85 -1.53 -2.06
N ALA A 124 20.66 -1.81 -0.77
CA ALA A 124 21.76 -1.80 0.19
C ALA A 124 22.77 -2.93 -0.03
N GLU A 125 22.35 -4.03 -0.65
CA GLU A 125 23.18 -5.23 -0.86
C GLU A 125 24.33 -4.99 -1.84
N ASP A 126 24.05 -4.37 -2.99
CA ASP A 126 25.00 -4.23 -4.10
C ASP A 126 25.05 -2.83 -4.73
N GLY A 127 24.25 -1.88 -4.23
CA GLY A 127 24.17 -0.53 -4.75
C GLY A 127 23.42 -0.39 -6.09
N ALA A 128 22.77 -1.44 -6.59
CA ALA A 128 22.01 -1.36 -7.83
C ALA A 128 20.65 -0.67 -7.63
N GLN A 129 20.11 -0.08 -8.70
CA GLN A 129 18.75 0.44 -8.72
C GLN A 129 17.75 -0.70 -8.54
N SER A 130 16.70 -0.47 -7.76
CA SER A 130 15.61 -1.41 -7.55
C SER A 130 14.32 -0.85 -8.14
N PRO A 131 13.49 -1.66 -8.81
CA PRO A 131 12.16 -1.24 -9.23
C PRO A 131 11.15 -1.26 -8.07
N VAL A 132 11.53 -1.83 -6.91
CA VAL A 132 10.62 -2.08 -5.77
C VAL A 132 9.96 -0.82 -5.19
N CYS A 133 10.58 0.35 -5.39
CA CYS A 133 10.03 1.61 -4.93
C CYS A 133 8.84 2.11 -5.76
N LEU A 134 8.64 1.62 -6.99
CA LEU A 134 7.50 2.00 -7.83
C LEU A 134 6.57 0.81 -8.12
N ASP A 135 7.11 -0.36 -8.46
CA ASP A 135 6.31 -1.52 -8.88
C ASP A 135 5.34 -2.03 -7.80
N GLY A 136 5.67 -1.80 -6.53
CA GLY A 136 4.84 -2.18 -5.37
C GLY A 136 4.47 -0.99 -4.48
N LEU A 137 4.48 0.22 -5.04
CA LEU A 137 4.17 1.42 -4.28
C LEU A 137 2.68 1.51 -4.00
N GLU A 138 2.32 1.59 -2.73
CA GLU A 138 1.02 2.06 -2.27
C GLU A 138 1.13 3.47 -1.70
N THR A 139 0.17 4.32 -2.05
CA THR A 139 0.01 5.64 -1.45
C THR A 139 -1.26 5.70 -0.60
N ARG A 140 -1.21 6.46 0.49
CA ARG A 140 -2.38 6.71 1.35
C ARG A 140 -2.43 8.17 1.79
N ALA A 141 -3.63 8.69 2.05
CA ALA A 141 -3.83 9.98 2.69
C ALA A 141 -4.80 9.81 3.87
N ARG A 142 -4.53 10.49 4.98
CA ARG A 142 -5.46 10.56 6.13
C ARG A 142 -6.32 11.82 6.13
N GLY A 143 -5.81 12.90 5.55
CA GLY A 143 -6.44 14.21 5.53
C GLY A 143 -7.26 14.48 4.27
N ALA A 144 -7.59 15.76 4.07
CA ALA A 144 -8.34 16.22 2.89
C ALA A 144 -7.49 16.34 1.62
N ILE A 145 -6.19 16.64 1.76
CA ILE A 145 -5.26 16.66 0.63
C ILE A 145 -5.09 15.23 0.12
N GLN A 146 -5.42 15.00 -1.14
CA GLN A 146 -5.28 13.68 -1.77
C GLN A 146 -3.81 13.35 -2.01
N PHE A 147 -3.43 12.08 -1.89
CA PHE A 147 -2.09 11.60 -2.19
C PHE A 147 -2.13 10.31 -3.02
N GLY A 148 -1.55 10.35 -4.21
CA GLY A 148 -1.72 9.32 -5.24
C GLY A 148 -0.50 9.09 -6.12
N LEU A 149 -0.67 8.20 -7.10
CA LEU A 149 0.21 7.97 -8.26
C LEU A 149 -0.33 8.71 -9.49
#